data_AF-A0A8E0RQ17-F1
#
_entry.id   AF-A0A8E0RQ17-F1
#
_cell.length_a   1.000
_cell.length_b   1.000
_cell.length_c   1.000
_cell.angle_alpha   90.00
_cell.angle_beta   90.00
_cell.angle_gamma   90.00
#
_symmetry.space_group_name_H-M   'P 1'
#
loop_
_entity.id
_entity.type
_entity.pdbx_description
1 polymer ?
#
loop_
_entity_poly.entity_id
_entity_poly.type
_entity_poly.pdbx_seq_one_letter_code
_entity_poly.pdbx_strand_id
1 'polypeptide(L)'
;MESEDACFAKIESLLEDPSGFSLSKLKLESEKMKLRDKKSVVDVALRKRMLCLLASHSLEEVKSLLKMGVAAALANICSAPTPFLLFADVFNTKPISVCQQLFGFMEETITTLKDVPLFGSGRNTLLRMCNDLLRRLSKSQNTAFCGQIQLFLSRLFPLDEKSGLNLMSNFNVEKEIVYNKAPDVSAFKHQTSLDGTKDELEEGETTDAPTPIEVDASLYVKFWSIQEFFKIPTLCYDKNKWPVFQHSTETVLEIFSSIKLQFSEDTDMQMETSSAKFSKYLTSEKVPVVF
;
A
#
# COMPACT_ATOMS: atom_id res chain seq x y z
N MET A 1 -24.56 -46.33 10.51
CA MET A 1 -23.57 -45.39 9.95
C MET A 1 -24.10 -44.01 10.33
N GLU A 2 -23.42 -43.25 11.20
CA GLU A 2 -23.84 -41.85 11.40
C GLU A 2 -23.74 -41.13 10.06
N SER A 3 -24.81 -40.42 9.66
CA SER A 3 -24.80 -39.61 8.45
C SER A 3 -23.78 -38.48 8.60
N GLU A 4 -23.07 -38.12 7.53
CA GLU A 4 -22.14 -36.98 7.49
C GLU A 4 -22.83 -35.68 7.96
N ASP A 5 -24.11 -35.52 7.62
CA ASP A 5 -24.93 -34.37 8.05
C ASP A 5 -25.15 -34.30 9.57
N ALA A 6 -25.27 -35.45 10.24
CA ALA A 6 -25.46 -35.51 11.69
C ALA A 6 -24.16 -35.16 12.43
N CYS A 7 -23.02 -35.58 11.90
CA CYS A 7 -21.69 -35.19 12.39
C CYS A 7 -21.45 -33.70 12.20
N PHE A 8 -21.81 -33.16 11.02
CA PHE A 8 -21.70 -31.74 10.71
C PHE A 8 -22.53 -30.88 11.68
N ALA A 9 -23.80 -31.23 11.89
CA ALA A 9 -24.69 -30.50 12.80
C ALA A 9 -24.19 -30.46 14.25
N LYS A 10 -23.52 -31.53 14.71
CA LYS A 10 -22.90 -31.58 16.05
C LYS A 10 -21.72 -30.62 16.19
N ILE A 11 -20.84 -30.56 15.18
CA ILE A 11 -19.73 -29.60 15.17
C ILE A 11 -20.29 -28.17 15.09
N GLU A 12 -21.30 -27.95 14.26
CA GLU A 12 -21.93 -26.64 14.09
C GLU A 12 -22.51 -26.13 15.42
N SER A 13 -23.31 -26.95 16.10
CA SER A 13 -23.86 -26.60 17.42
C SER A 13 -22.76 -26.31 18.45
N LEU A 14 -21.63 -27.02 18.38
CA LEU A 14 -20.49 -26.80 19.27
C LEU A 14 -19.71 -25.51 18.96
N LEU A 15 -19.69 -25.08 17.70
CA LEU A 15 -19.09 -23.81 17.25
C LEU A 15 -19.99 -22.60 17.54
N GLU A 16 -21.29 -22.82 17.71
CA GLU A 16 -22.29 -21.79 18.01
C GLU A 16 -22.43 -21.52 19.52
N ASP A 17 -22.02 -22.44 20.39
CA ASP A 17 -22.07 -22.29 21.86
C ASP A 17 -21.09 -21.21 22.36
N PRO A 18 -21.58 -20.03 22.82
CA PRO A 18 -20.72 -18.92 23.27
C PRO A 18 -20.01 -19.21 24.60
N SER A 19 -20.51 -20.18 25.37
CA SER A 19 -20.10 -20.45 26.75
C SER A 19 -19.22 -21.70 26.89
N GLY A 20 -19.10 -22.51 25.83
CA GLY A 20 -18.52 -23.85 25.91
C GLY A 20 -17.55 -24.24 24.80
N PHE A 21 -17.31 -23.41 23.78
CA PHE A 21 -16.41 -23.77 22.69
C PHE A 21 -14.95 -23.85 23.15
N SER A 22 -14.34 -25.04 23.06
CA SER A 22 -12.93 -25.29 23.42
C SER A 22 -12.30 -26.32 22.50
N LEU A 23 -10.98 -26.20 22.32
CA LEU A 23 -10.21 -27.09 21.45
C LEU A 23 -10.35 -28.56 21.87
N SER A 24 -10.44 -28.82 23.17
CA SER A 24 -10.59 -30.16 23.73
C SER A 24 -11.93 -30.79 23.35
N LYS A 25 -13.03 -30.04 23.38
CA LYS A 25 -14.34 -30.53 22.92
C LYS A 25 -14.37 -30.74 21.41
N LEU A 26 -13.79 -29.82 20.62
CA LEU A 26 -13.69 -29.97 19.16
C LEU A 26 -12.87 -31.23 18.79
N LYS A 27 -11.76 -31.45 19.48
CA LYS A 27 -10.92 -32.65 19.30
C LYS A 27 -11.70 -33.92 19.64
N LEU A 28 -12.33 -33.95 20.81
CA LEU A 28 -13.12 -35.09 21.27
C LEU A 28 -14.26 -35.44 20.29
N GLU A 29 -14.96 -34.43 19.78
CA GLU A 29 -16.05 -34.65 18.83
C GLU A 29 -15.52 -35.09 17.46
N SER A 30 -14.39 -34.53 17.01
CA SER A 30 -13.72 -34.98 15.77
C SER A 30 -13.22 -36.44 15.84
N GLU A 31 -12.77 -36.89 17.02
CA GLU A 31 -12.29 -38.25 17.23
C GLU A 31 -13.43 -39.27 17.22
N LYS A 32 -14.61 -38.90 17.76
CA LYS A 32 -15.82 -39.73 17.74
C LYS A 32 -16.36 -39.98 16.33
N MET A 33 -16.10 -39.08 15.38
CA MET A 33 -16.55 -39.24 14.00
C MET A 33 -15.89 -40.45 13.34
N LYS A 34 -16.69 -41.38 12.83
CA LYS A 34 -16.21 -42.52 12.02
C LYS A 34 -16.26 -42.22 10.52
N LEU A 35 -15.80 -41.02 10.13
CA LEU A 35 -15.76 -40.59 8.74
C LEU A 35 -14.36 -40.73 8.14
N ARG A 36 -14.29 -40.94 6.82
CA ARG A 36 -13.03 -41.05 6.08
C ARG A 36 -12.35 -39.68 5.95
N ASP A 37 -13.13 -38.61 5.79
CA ASP A 37 -12.64 -37.24 5.64
C ASP A 37 -13.18 -36.32 6.75
N LYS A 38 -12.60 -36.44 7.94
CA LYS A 38 -13.03 -35.68 9.13
C LYS A 38 -12.62 -34.22 9.09
N LYS A 39 -11.50 -33.93 8.41
CA LYS A 39 -10.91 -32.58 8.36
C LYS A 39 -11.75 -31.64 7.53
N SER A 40 -12.24 -32.09 6.37
CA SER A 40 -13.09 -31.27 5.51
C SER A 40 -14.40 -30.88 6.20
N VAL A 41 -14.99 -31.78 6.99
CA VAL A 41 -16.19 -31.46 7.80
C VAL A 41 -15.90 -30.32 8.78
N VAL A 42 -14.78 -30.38 9.49
CA VAL A 42 -14.34 -29.31 10.41
C VAL A 42 -14.04 -28.02 9.64
N ASP A 43 -13.38 -28.09 8.48
CA ASP A 43 -13.07 -26.93 7.64
C ASP A 43 -14.34 -26.20 7.20
N VAL A 44 -15.32 -26.94 6.70
CA VAL A 44 -16.61 -26.39 6.27
C VAL A 44 -17.37 -25.80 7.46
N ALA A 45 -17.36 -26.47 8.62
CA ALA A 45 -18.04 -25.98 9.81
C ALA A 45 -17.41 -24.66 10.33
N LEU A 46 -16.07 -24.59 10.37
CA LEU A 46 -15.35 -23.36 10.73
C LEU A 46 -15.67 -22.21 9.78
N ARG A 47 -15.73 -22.47 8.47
CA ARG A 47 -16.05 -21.44 7.46
C ARG A 47 -17.52 -21.02 7.51
N LYS A 48 -18.44 -21.94 7.77
CA LYS A 48 -19.87 -21.62 7.97
C LYS A 48 -20.07 -20.75 9.21
N ARG A 49 -19.43 -21.08 10.33
CA ARG A 49 -19.45 -20.24 11.53
C ARG A 49 -18.84 -18.86 11.26
N MET A 50 -17.72 -18.80 10.53
CA MET A 50 -17.13 -17.53 10.11
C MET A 50 -18.12 -16.70 9.30
N LEU A 51 -18.81 -17.30 8.32
CA LEU A 51 -19.82 -16.60 7.52
C LEU A 51 -20.93 -15.96 8.40
N CYS A 52 -21.44 -16.69 9.38
CA CYS A 52 -22.41 -16.14 10.34
C CYS A 52 -21.83 -14.98 11.16
N LEU A 53 -20.58 -15.10 11.61
CA LEU A 53 -19.88 -14.04 12.33
C LEU A 53 -19.57 -12.83 11.44
N LEU A 54 -19.35 -13.02 10.15
CA LEU A 54 -19.14 -11.92 9.19
C LEU A 54 -20.42 -11.12 8.95
N ALA A 55 -21.59 -11.76 9.03
CA ALA A 55 -22.88 -11.07 9.05
C ALA A 55 -23.11 -10.32 10.37
N SER A 56 -22.53 -10.81 11.48
CA SER A 56 -22.49 -10.08 12.75
C SER A 56 -21.39 -9.00 12.76
N HIS A 57 -21.50 -8.01 13.65
CA HIS A 57 -20.49 -6.97 13.84
C HIS A 57 -19.55 -7.25 15.04
N SER A 58 -19.52 -8.48 15.57
CA SER A 58 -18.70 -8.84 16.74
C SER A 58 -17.26 -9.18 16.35
N LEU A 59 -16.34 -8.21 16.53
CA LEU A 59 -14.92 -8.40 16.19
C LEU A 59 -14.21 -9.41 17.11
N GLU A 60 -14.60 -9.45 18.38
CA GLU A 60 -13.98 -10.34 19.37
C GLU A 60 -14.31 -11.82 19.11
N GLU A 61 -15.53 -12.12 18.67
CA GLU A 61 -15.90 -13.48 18.25
C GLU A 61 -15.14 -13.92 16.99
N VAL A 62 -14.95 -13.01 16.03
CA VAL A 62 -14.13 -13.28 14.83
C VAL A 62 -12.69 -13.60 15.23
N LYS A 63 -12.07 -12.81 16.12
CA LYS A 63 -10.72 -13.08 16.64
C LYS A 63 -10.66 -14.42 17.37
N SER A 64 -11.66 -14.73 18.20
CA SER A 64 -11.73 -16.01 18.92
C SER A 64 -11.78 -17.19 17.94
N LEU A 65 -12.65 -17.12 16.93
CA LEU A 65 -12.75 -18.16 15.90
C LEU A 65 -11.45 -18.31 15.09
N LEU A 66 -10.76 -17.21 14.76
CA LEU A 66 -9.47 -17.24 14.08
C LEU A 66 -8.39 -17.94 14.92
N LYS A 67 -8.25 -17.57 16.20
CA LYS A 67 -7.34 -18.26 17.14
C LYS A 67 -7.64 -19.76 17.21
N MET A 68 -8.92 -20.10 17.24
CA MET A 68 -9.38 -21.48 17.28
C MET A 68 -9.10 -22.24 15.98
N GLY A 69 -9.27 -21.62 14.82
CA GLY A 69 -8.88 -22.19 13.53
C GLY A 69 -7.39 -22.52 13.49
N VAL A 70 -6.54 -21.61 13.97
CA VAL A 70 -5.09 -21.82 14.09
C VAL A 70 -4.77 -22.98 15.03
N ALA A 71 -5.38 -23.00 16.22
CA ALA A 71 -5.17 -24.08 17.19
C ALA A 71 -5.65 -25.44 16.65
N ALA A 72 -6.76 -25.48 15.91
CA ALA A 72 -7.27 -26.68 15.27
C ALA A 72 -6.33 -27.18 14.16
N ALA A 73 -5.71 -26.28 13.39
CA ALA A 73 -4.73 -26.64 12.37
C ALA A 73 -3.45 -27.20 13.00
N LEU A 74 -2.96 -26.56 14.07
CA LEU A 74 -1.80 -27.04 14.85
C LEU A 74 -2.06 -28.40 15.50
N ALA A 75 -3.28 -28.63 15.98
CA ALA A 75 -3.71 -29.92 16.52
C ALA A 75 -4.04 -30.97 15.44
N ASN A 76 -3.85 -30.64 14.15
CA ASN A 76 -4.13 -31.51 13.01
C ASN A 76 -5.60 -31.97 12.92
N ILE A 77 -6.53 -31.18 13.49
CA ILE A 77 -7.98 -31.44 13.50
C ILE A 77 -8.62 -30.94 12.20
N CYS A 78 -8.10 -29.85 11.65
CA CYS A 78 -8.55 -29.25 10.39
C CYS A 78 -7.41 -29.21 9.36
N SER A 79 -7.71 -28.78 8.14
CA SER A 79 -6.69 -28.68 7.09
C SER A 79 -5.73 -27.51 7.34
N ALA A 80 -4.46 -27.71 7.00
CA ALA A 80 -3.41 -26.71 7.16
C ALA A 80 -3.70 -25.31 6.55
N PRO A 81 -4.34 -25.19 5.36
CA PRO A 81 -4.66 -23.88 4.79
C PRO A 81 -5.87 -23.19 5.44
N THR A 82 -6.66 -23.88 6.27
CA THR A 82 -7.92 -23.37 6.81
C THR A 82 -7.79 -22.05 7.56
N PRO A 83 -6.79 -21.83 8.45
CA PRO A 83 -6.62 -20.53 9.10
C PRO A 83 -6.40 -19.38 8.13
N PHE A 84 -5.59 -19.59 7.08
CA PHE A 84 -5.31 -18.59 6.04
C PHE A 84 -6.58 -18.24 5.25
N LEU A 85 -7.39 -19.26 4.98
CA LEU A 85 -8.67 -19.12 4.31
C LEU A 85 -9.67 -18.32 5.16
N LEU A 86 -9.74 -18.57 6.48
CA LEU A 86 -10.58 -17.80 7.40
C LEU A 86 -10.15 -16.33 7.47
N PHE A 87 -8.85 -16.04 7.51
CA PHE A 87 -8.36 -14.66 7.40
C PHE A 87 -8.78 -14.02 6.08
N ALA A 88 -8.63 -14.73 4.96
CA ALA A 88 -9.03 -14.24 3.65
C ALA A 88 -10.53 -13.91 3.58
N ASP A 89 -11.38 -14.76 4.17
CA ASP A 89 -12.83 -14.55 4.22
C ASP A 89 -13.17 -13.26 5.01
N VAL A 90 -12.46 -12.98 6.11
CA VAL A 90 -12.62 -11.74 6.90
C VAL A 90 -12.16 -10.52 6.12
N PHE A 91 -10.94 -10.55 5.58
CA PHE A 91 -10.39 -9.39 4.88
C PHE A 91 -11.18 -9.07 3.61
N ASN A 92 -11.70 -10.05 2.89
CA ASN A 92 -12.47 -9.82 1.67
C ASN A 92 -13.87 -9.21 1.93
N THR A 93 -14.43 -9.42 3.12
CA THR A 93 -15.80 -8.99 3.44
C THR A 93 -15.86 -7.72 4.28
N LYS A 94 -14.89 -7.47 5.16
CA LYS A 94 -14.93 -6.32 6.07
C LYS A 94 -14.37 -5.03 5.44
N PRO A 95 -14.83 -3.84 5.88
CA PRO A 95 -14.28 -2.55 5.46
C PRO A 95 -12.80 -2.38 5.83
N ILE A 96 -12.11 -1.48 5.12
CA ILE A 96 -10.66 -1.24 5.30
C ILE A 96 -10.28 -0.85 6.74
N SER A 97 -11.12 -0.08 7.43
CA SER A 97 -10.90 0.30 8.83
C SER A 97 -10.81 -0.90 9.77
N VAL A 98 -11.67 -1.90 9.57
CA VAL A 98 -11.65 -3.15 10.34
C VAL A 98 -10.47 -4.03 9.93
N CYS A 99 -10.16 -4.09 8.63
CA CYS A 99 -8.97 -4.78 8.13
C CYS A 99 -7.69 -4.25 8.77
N GLN A 100 -7.54 -2.93 8.89
CA GLN A 100 -6.39 -2.30 9.56
C GLN A 100 -6.26 -2.74 11.02
N GLN A 101 -7.36 -2.77 11.76
CA GLN A 101 -7.36 -3.21 13.17
C GLN A 101 -7.01 -4.69 13.32
N LEU A 102 -7.46 -5.55 12.40
CA LEU A 102 -7.18 -6.99 12.43
C LEU A 102 -5.82 -7.37 11.84
N PHE A 103 -5.20 -6.49 11.06
CA PHE A 103 -3.94 -6.82 10.38
C PHE A 103 -2.82 -7.13 11.36
N GLY A 104 -2.68 -6.36 12.45
CA GLY A 104 -1.68 -6.63 13.48
C GLY A 104 -1.86 -8.01 14.13
N PHE A 105 -3.10 -8.38 14.44
CA PHE A 105 -3.43 -9.71 14.97
C PHE A 105 -3.07 -10.83 13.98
N MET A 106 -3.35 -10.64 12.69
CA MET A 106 -2.94 -11.59 11.65
C MET A 106 -1.40 -11.67 11.53
N GLU A 107 -0.72 -10.52 11.52
CA GLU A 107 0.74 -10.45 11.40
C GLU A 107 1.44 -11.22 12.52
N GLU A 108 1.04 -11.04 13.77
CA GLU A 108 1.55 -11.80 14.93
C GLU A 108 1.27 -13.32 14.80
N THR A 109 0.04 -13.65 14.40
CA THR A 109 -0.41 -15.05 14.26
C THR A 109 0.38 -15.79 13.19
N ILE A 110 0.53 -15.19 12.00
CA ILE A 110 1.23 -15.81 10.87
C ILE A 110 2.73 -15.89 11.14
N THR A 111 3.32 -14.88 11.79
CA THR A 111 4.74 -14.92 12.18
C THR A 111 5.03 -16.10 13.10
N THR A 112 4.14 -16.37 14.06
CA THR A 112 4.26 -17.54 14.94
C THR A 112 4.12 -18.88 14.19
N LEU A 113 3.36 -18.90 13.09
CA LEU A 113 3.15 -20.10 12.27
C LEU A 113 4.24 -20.33 11.22
N LYS A 114 5.13 -19.36 10.97
CA LYS A 114 6.15 -19.41 9.91
C LYS A 114 7.07 -20.62 10.04
N ASP A 115 7.43 -21.00 11.28
CA ASP A 115 8.36 -22.09 11.58
C ASP A 115 7.68 -23.47 11.60
N VAL A 116 6.36 -23.51 11.42
CA VAL A 116 5.57 -24.75 11.41
C VAL A 116 5.35 -25.20 9.96
N PRO A 117 5.34 -26.52 9.66
CA PRO A 117 5.06 -27.06 8.33
C PRO A 117 3.76 -26.56 7.66
N LEU A 118 2.87 -25.94 8.44
CA LEU A 118 1.61 -25.35 8.00
C LEU A 118 1.80 -24.16 7.05
N PHE A 119 2.86 -23.36 7.22
CA PHE A 119 3.05 -22.12 6.45
C PHE A 119 3.16 -22.36 4.94
N GLY A 120 3.83 -23.44 4.53
CA GLY A 120 3.98 -23.79 3.11
C GLY A 120 2.65 -23.95 2.38
N SER A 121 1.63 -24.47 3.05
CA SER A 121 0.29 -24.69 2.47
C SER A 121 -0.54 -23.40 2.32
N GLY A 122 -0.30 -22.41 3.18
CA GLY A 122 -1.06 -21.15 3.22
C GLY A 122 -0.41 -20.00 2.43
N ARG A 123 0.81 -20.20 1.94
CA ARG A 123 1.66 -19.18 1.34
C ARG A 123 0.99 -18.37 0.24
N ASN A 124 0.42 -19.06 -0.74
CA ASN A 124 -0.22 -18.45 -1.90
C ASN A 124 -1.53 -17.75 -1.53
N THR A 125 -2.26 -18.29 -0.56
CA THR A 125 -3.49 -17.68 -0.04
C THR A 125 -3.17 -16.35 0.66
N LEU A 126 -2.10 -16.32 1.46
CA LEU A 126 -1.62 -15.11 2.11
C LEU A 126 -1.21 -14.04 1.10
N LEU A 127 -0.39 -14.42 0.10
CA LEU A 127 0.01 -13.52 -0.99
C LEU A 127 -1.20 -12.93 -1.73
N ARG A 128 -2.18 -13.77 -2.06
CA ARG A 128 -3.39 -13.32 -2.76
C ARG A 128 -4.18 -12.33 -1.92
N MET A 129 -4.41 -12.65 -0.65
CA MET A 129 -5.14 -11.81 0.30
C MET A 129 -4.46 -10.45 0.53
N CYS A 130 -3.13 -10.42 0.71
CA CYS A 130 -2.40 -9.17 0.86
C CYS A 130 -2.44 -8.33 -0.42
N ASN A 131 -2.34 -8.95 -1.60
CA ASN A 131 -2.48 -8.25 -2.88
C ASN A 131 -3.90 -7.72 -3.12
N ASP A 132 -4.92 -8.46 -2.70
CA ASP A 132 -6.32 -8.03 -2.75
C ASP A 132 -6.57 -6.82 -1.82
N LEU A 133 -5.98 -6.83 -0.62
CA LEU A 133 -5.98 -5.67 0.26
C LEU A 133 -5.28 -4.48 -0.39
N LEU A 134 -4.06 -4.64 -0.92
CA LEU A 134 -3.34 -3.57 -1.61
C LEU A 134 -4.13 -2.98 -2.80
N ARG A 135 -4.89 -3.80 -3.53
CA ARG A 135 -5.79 -3.33 -4.60
C ARG A 135 -6.97 -2.51 -4.09
N ARG A 136 -7.52 -2.85 -2.91
CA ARG A 136 -8.65 -2.14 -2.29
C ARG A 136 -8.23 -0.84 -1.62
N LEU A 137 -6.95 -0.70 -1.25
CA LEU A 137 -6.44 0.48 -0.57
C LEU A 137 -6.25 1.65 -1.53
N SER A 138 -6.77 2.81 -1.11
CA SER A 138 -6.41 4.07 -1.74
C SER A 138 -4.90 4.35 -1.58
N LYS A 139 -4.21 4.50 -2.71
CA LYS A 139 -2.77 4.80 -2.79
C LYS A 139 -2.41 6.22 -2.28
N SER A 140 -3.39 7.09 -2.02
CA SER A 140 -3.16 8.45 -1.51
C SER A 140 -3.48 8.62 -0.03
N GLN A 141 -4.49 7.91 0.48
CA GLN A 141 -4.95 8.06 1.87
C GLN A 141 -4.40 6.99 2.81
N ASN A 142 -4.19 5.76 2.32
CA ASN A 142 -3.80 4.61 3.15
C ASN A 142 -2.33 4.22 2.97
N THR A 143 -1.45 5.19 2.71
CA THR A 143 -0.03 4.93 2.41
C THR A 143 0.69 4.19 3.53
N ALA A 144 0.42 4.54 4.80
CA ALA A 144 0.98 3.87 5.96
C ALA A 144 0.60 2.38 6.02
N PHE A 145 -0.67 2.07 5.78
CA PHE A 145 -1.14 0.68 5.81
C PHE A 145 -0.64 -0.14 4.61
N CYS A 146 -0.58 0.46 3.42
CA CYS A 146 0.09 -0.16 2.27
C CYS A 146 1.54 -0.51 2.60
N GLY A 147 2.28 0.41 3.24
CA GLY A 147 3.65 0.18 3.69
C GLY A 147 3.75 -0.95 4.72
N GLN A 148 2.83 -1.00 5.68
CA GLN A 148 2.77 -2.10 6.65
C GLN A 148 2.58 -3.46 5.98
N ILE A 149 1.65 -3.57 5.02
CA ILE A 149 1.42 -4.82 4.26
C ILE A 149 2.68 -5.22 3.49
N GLN A 150 3.33 -4.27 2.81
CA GLN A 150 4.54 -4.54 2.03
C GLN A 150 5.71 -4.97 2.94
N LEU A 151 5.90 -4.32 4.08
CA LEU A 151 6.93 -4.71 5.07
C LEU A 151 6.66 -6.11 5.62
N PHE A 152 5.41 -6.43 5.92
CA PHE A 152 5.01 -7.76 6.36
C PHE A 152 5.35 -8.83 5.31
N LEU A 153 4.98 -8.61 4.05
CA LEU A 153 5.31 -9.52 2.95
C LEU A 153 6.83 -9.71 2.79
N SER A 154 7.61 -8.62 2.82
CA SER A 154 9.07 -8.67 2.69
C SER A 154 9.77 -9.38 3.85
N ARG A 155 9.19 -9.39 5.05
CA ARG A 155 9.73 -10.13 6.22
C ARG A 155 9.38 -11.61 6.19
N LEU A 156 8.21 -11.95 5.63
CA LEU A 156 7.76 -13.33 5.55
C LEU A 156 8.45 -14.12 4.44
N PHE A 157 8.67 -13.49 3.29
CA PHE A 157 9.20 -14.16 2.11
C PHE A 157 10.72 -13.99 1.99
N PRO A 158 11.47 -15.10 1.79
CA PRO A 158 12.88 -15.05 1.44
C PRO A 158 13.14 -14.20 0.17
N LEU A 159 14.31 -13.57 0.09
CA LEU A 159 14.67 -12.68 -1.03
C LEU A 159 14.79 -13.41 -2.38
N ASP A 160 15.03 -14.71 -2.37
CA ASP A 160 15.11 -15.58 -3.54
C ASP A 160 13.73 -16.02 -4.06
N GLU A 161 12.65 -15.62 -3.39
CA GLU A 161 11.31 -15.95 -3.83
C GLU A 161 10.93 -15.21 -5.12
N LYS A 162 10.59 -15.99 -6.16
CA LYS A 162 10.15 -15.48 -7.48
C LYS A 162 9.03 -14.43 -7.44
N SER A 163 8.14 -14.47 -6.43
CA SER A 163 7.02 -13.52 -6.30
C SER A 163 7.48 -12.10 -5.94
N GLY A 164 8.65 -11.95 -5.29
CA GLY A 164 9.26 -10.67 -4.95
C GLY A 164 10.23 -10.13 -6.00
N LEU A 165 10.47 -10.87 -7.09
CA LEU A 165 11.44 -10.51 -8.12
C LEU A 165 10.75 -9.89 -9.34
N ASN A 166 11.28 -8.76 -9.82
CA ASN A 166 10.88 -8.19 -11.11
C ASN A 166 11.61 -8.91 -12.26
N LEU A 167 11.29 -10.19 -12.50
CA LEU A 167 12.00 -11.04 -13.47
C LEU A 167 11.91 -10.52 -14.91
N MET A 168 10.84 -9.80 -15.24
CA MET A 168 10.63 -9.20 -16.56
C MET A 168 11.32 -7.83 -16.69
N SER A 169 11.86 -7.29 -15.58
CA SER A 169 12.44 -5.94 -15.52
C SER A 169 11.48 -4.86 -16.04
N ASN A 170 10.18 -5.05 -15.82
CA ASN A 170 9.17 -4.08 -16.26
C ASN A 170 9.32 -2.76 -15.50
N PHE A 171 9.27 -1.65 -16.23
CA PHE A 171 9.23 -0.32 -15.62
C PHE A 171 7.85 -0.04 -15.03
N ASN A 172 7.79 0.81 -14.00
CA ASN A 172 6.55 1.21 -13.37
C ASN A 172 5.83 2.29 -14.20
N VAL A 173 5.17 1.86 -15.28
CA VAL A 173 4.48 2.76 -16.21
C VAL A 173 3.12 3.28 -15.72
N GLU A 174 2.53 2.68 -14.68
CA GLU A 174 1.23 3.11 -14.16
C GLU A 174 1.26 4.48 -13.46
N LYS A 175 2.41 4.88 -12.91
CA LYS A 175 2.57 6.19 -12.27
C LYS A 175 2.84 7.25 -13.34
N GLU A 176 1.81 7.73 -14.02
CA GLU A 176 1.94 8.88 -14.91
C GLU A 176 2.00 10.18 -14.11
N ILE A 177 3.02 10.99 -14.39
CA ILE A 177 3.13 12.35 -13.87
C ILE A 177 2.34 13.22 -14.84
N VAL A 178 1.09 13.51 -14.47
CA VAL A 178 0.20 14.34 -15.29
C VAL A 178 0.55 15.81 -15.04
N TYR A 179 0.92 16.52 -16.09
CA TYR A 179 1.24 17.94 -16.09
C TYR A 179 0.64 18.58 -17.35
N ASN A 180 0.45 19.91 -17.33
CA ASN A 180 -0.12 20.59 -18.47
C ASN A 180 0.93 20.82 -19.57
N LYS A 181 0.72 20.23 -20.75
CA LYS A 181 1.66 20.39 -21.88
C LYS A 181 1.51 21.74 -22.61
N ALA A 182 0.42 22.46 -22.37
CA ALA A 182 0.16 23.80 -22.91
C ALA A 182 -0.32 24.71 -21.77
N PRO A 183 0.58 25.07 -20.83
CA PRO A 183 0.21 25.83 -19.65
C PRO A 183 -0.10 27.29 -20.02
N ASP A 184 -0.99 27.92 -19.27
CA ASP A 184 -1.36 29.31 -19.53
C ASP A 184 -0.22 30.24 -19.08
N VAL A 185 0.33 30.99 -20.04
CA VAL A 185 1.42 31.96 -19.79
C VAL A 185 1.01 32.99 -18.72
N SER A 186 -0.29 33.28 -18.57
CA SER A 186 -0.79 34.19 -17.52
C SER A 186 -0.60 33.65 -16.10
N ALA A 187 -0.56 32.32 -15.92
CA ALA A 187 -0.40 31.68 -14.62
C ALA A 187 0.99 31.88 -14.01
N PHE A 188 2.00 32.17 -14.85
CA PHE A 188 3.38 32.41 -14.45
C PHE A 188 3.68 33.89 -14.19
N LYS A 189 2.82 34.81 -14.66
CA LYS A 189 3.03 36.27 -14.52
C LYS A 189 2.79 36.82 -13.11
N HIS A 190 2.19 36.03 -12.21
CA HIS A 190 1.81 36.49 -10.86
C HIS A 190 2.79 36.09 -9.75
N GLN A 191 3.90 35.40 -10.05
CA GLN A 191 4.90 35.01 -9.04
C GLN A 191 5.94 36.11 -8.73
N THR A 192 5.88 37.24 -9.41
CA THR A 192 6.78 38.39 -9.27
C THR A 192 6.41 39.37 -8.15
N SER A 193 5.39 39.10 -7.31
CA SER A 193 4.88 40.11 -6.36
C SER A 193 4.90 39.71 -4.89
N LEU A 194 5.82 38.85 -4.44
CA LEU A 194 5.92 38.48 -3.01
C LEU A 194 7.21 38.95 -2.31
N ASP A 195 7.98 39.84 -2.94
CA ASP A 195 8.98 40.59 -2.20
C ASP A 195 9.11 42.03 -2.75
N GLY A 196 9.11 43.02 -1.86
CA GLY A 196 9.32 44.43 -2.20
C GLY A 196 8.07 45.31 -2.15
N THR A 197 7.92 45.98 -1.00
CA THR A 197 7.28 47.29 -0.78
C THR A 197 7.12 48.15 -2.05
N LYS A 198 5.87 48.50 -2.36
CA LYS A 198 5.57 49.69 -3.15
C LYS A 198 5.90 50.92 -2.31
N ASP A 199 7.05 51.53 -2.56
CA ASP A 199 7.19 52.98 -2.41
C ASP A 199 7.37 53.56 -3.81
N GLU A 200 6.47 54.49 -4.13
CA GLU A 200 6.57 55.40 -5.26
C GLU A 200 7.88 56.17 -5.16
N LEU A 201 8.61 56.36 -6.28
CA LEU A 201 9.29 57.61 -6.68
C LEU A 201 10.21 57.40 -7.91
N GLU A 202 9.86 58.15 -8.97
CA GLU A 202 10.68 58.85 -9.98
C GLU A 202 11.72 58.17 -10.91
N GLU A 203 11.75 58.77 -12.12
CA GLU A 203 12.54 58.47 -13.32
C GLU A 203 14.07 58.48 -13.10
N GLY A 204 14.81 57.57 -13.77
CA GLY A 204 16.24 57.74 -13.99
C GLY A 204 17.04 56.47 -14.32
N GLU A 205 17.51 56.38 -15.57
CA GLU A 205 18.70 55.70 -16.15
C GLU A 205 19.30 54.39 -15.58
N THR A 206 19.38 53.41 -16.50
CA THR A 206 20.41 52.37 -16.73
C THR A 206 21.23 51.86 -15.53
N THR A 207 20.83 50.71 -14.98
CA THR A 207 21.80 49.71 -14.48
C THR A 207 21.30 48.30 -14.77
N ASP A 208 22.25 47.48 -15.22
CA ASP A 208 22.13 46.07 -15.59
C ASP A 208 21.80 45.23 -14.33
N ALA A 209 20.51 45.19 -13.96
CA ALA A 209 20.02 44.31 -12.91
C ALA A 209 19.85 42.90 -13.51
N PRO A 210 20.27 41.82 -12.80
CA PRO A 210 20.04 40.48 -13.29
C PRO A 210 18.53 40.30 -13.40
N THR A 211 18.05 40.10 -14.64
CA THR A 211 16.64 39.87 -14.91
C THR A 211 16.16 38.77 -13.97
N PRO A 212 15.13 39.02 -13.13
CA PRO A 212 14.53 38.00 -12.31
C PRO A 212 14.20 36.82 -13.23
N ILE A 213 14.76 35.65 -12.95
CA ILE A 213 14.61 34.47 -13.78
C ILE A 213 13.12 34.12 -13.78
N GLU A 214 12.42 34.51 -14.84
CA GLU A 214 11.01 34.19 -15.03
C GLU A 214 10.92 32.67 -15.17
N VAL A 215 10.31 32.01 -14.19
CA VAL A 215 9.87 30.63 -14.36
C VAL A 215 8.77 30.66 -15.40
N ASP A 216 9.15 30.49 -16.66
CA ASP A 216 8.24 30.61 -17.79
C ASP A 216 7.53 29.28 -18.08
N ALA A 217 6.46 29.38 -18.86
CA ALA A 217 5.70 28.22 -19.35
C ALA A 217 6.60 27.19 -20.06
N SER A 218 7.67 27.64 -20.71
CA SER A 218 8.64 26.81 -21.43
C SER A 218 9.45 25.93 -20.48
N LEU A 219 9.96 26.50 -19.39
CA LEU A 219 10.68 25.78 -18.35
C LEU A 219 9.80 24.72 -17.69
N TYR A 220 8.55 25.06 -17.35
CA TYR A 220 7.61 24.10 -16.78
C TYR A 220 7.42 22.87 -17.69
N VAL A 221 7.19 23.09 -18.98
CA VAL A 221 6.99 21.99 -19.94
C VAL A 221 8.27 21.18 -20.12
N LYS A 222 9.43 21.84 -20.22
CA LYS A 222 10.74 21.16 -20.35
C LYS A 222 11.08 20.35 -19.10
N PHE A 223 10.83 20.88 -17.90
CA PHE A 223 11.11 20.21 -16.64
C PHE A 223 10.27 18.93 -16.48
N TRP A 224 8.96 19.03 -16.71
CA TRP A 224 8.07 17.88 -16.56
C TRP A 224 8.21 16.86 -17.70
N SER A 225 8.65 17.27 -18.90
CA SER A 225 8.89 16.31 -20.00
C SER A 225 10.06 15.37 -19.70
N ILE A 226 11.08 15.82 -18.95
CA ILE A 226 12.22 14.99 -18.53
C ILE A 226 11.75 13.79 -17.69
N GLN A 227 10.67 13.93 -16.92
CA GLN A 227 10.16 12.87 -16.06
C GLN A 227 9.76 11.60 -16.82
N GLU A 228 9.34 11.72 -18.10
CA GLU A 228 9.04 10.56 -18.93
C GLU A 228 10.28 9.68 -19.18
N PHE A 229 11.45 10.31 -19.35
CA PHE A 229 12.73 9.63 -19.53
C PHE A 229 13.21 8.97 -18.24
N PHE A 230 13.02 9.60 -17.07
CA PHE A 230 13.33 8.96 -15.79
C PHE A 230 12.44 7.76 -15.49
N LYS A 231 11.19 7.81 -15.93
CA LYS A 231 10.23 6.71 -15.78
C LYS A 231 10.53 5.54 -16.72
N ILE A 232 10.96 5.83 -17.94
CA ILE A 232 11.28 4.82 -18.97
C ILE A 232 12.68 5.11 -19.53
N PRO A 233 13.76 4.65 -18.85
CA PRO A 233 15.14 4.94 -19.26
C PRO A 233 15.49 4.45 -20.66
N THR A 234 14.76 3.45 -21.18
CA THR A 234 14.99 2.94 -22.53
C THR A 234 14.70 3.96 -23.62
N LEU A 235 13.93 5.02 -23.33
CA LEU A 235 13.66 6.11 -24.27
C LEU A 235 14.94 6.88 -24.64
N CYS A 236 15.96 6.87 -23.78
CA CYS A 236 17.24 7.53 -24.04
C CYS A 236 18.06 6.84 -25.14
N TYR A 237 17.71 5.62 -25.55
CA TYR A 237 18.37 4.93 -26.67
C TYR A 237 17.69 5.21 -28.02
N ASP A 238 16.55 5.91 -28.04
CA ASP A 238 15.88 6.31 -29.28
C ASP A 238 16.59 7.54 -29.87
N LYS A 239 17.05 7.42 -31.13
CA LYS A 239 17.77 8.47 -31.86
C LYS A 239 17.00 9.79 -31.96
N ASN A 240 15.67 9.74 -31.98
CA ASN A 240 14.84 10.94 -32.10
C ASN A 240 14.54 11.56 -30.74
N LYS A 241 14.52 10.77 -29.66
CA LYS A 241 14.15 11.25 -28.32
C LYS A 241 15.37 11.68 -27.50
N TRP A 242 16.54 11.10 -27.75
CA TRP A 242 17.77 11.45 -27.04
C TRP A 242 18.16 12.93 -27.18
N PRO A 243 18.15 13.55 -28.37
CA PRO A 243 18.45 14.99 -28.49
C PRO A 243 17.46 15.87 -27.72
N VAL A 244 16.19 15.47 -27.65
CA VAL A 244 15.15 16.18 -26.89
C VAL A 244 15.46 16.12 -25.39
N PHE A 245 15.83 14.95 -24.87
CA PHE A 245 16.23 14.80 -23.47
C PHE A 245 17.46 15.64 -23.12
N GLN A 246 18.49 15.61 -23.96
CA GLN A 246 19.71 16.41 -23.76
C GLN A 246 19.38 17.89 -23.68
N HIS A 247 18.70 18.41 -24.70
CA HIS A 247 18.35 19.83 -24.77
C HIS A 247 17.45 20.28 -23.60
N SER A 248 16.44 19.49 -23.24
CA SER A 248 15.59 19.79 -22.08
C SER A 248 16.37 19.80 -20.77
N THR A 249 17.28 18.84 -20.57
CA THR A 249 18.08 18.72 -19.34
C THR A 249 19.10 19.84 -19.23
N GLU A 250 19.79 20.19 -20.32
CA GLU A 250 20.72 21.32 -20.39
C GLU A 250 20.03 22.63 -20.00
N THR A 251 18.88 22.94 -20.60
CA THR A 251 18.11 24.15 -20.26
C THR A 251 17.74 24.18 -18.77
N VAL A 252 17.26 23.06 -18.22
CA VAL A 252 16.85 22.97 -16.81
C VAL A 252 18.05 23.16 -15.88
N LEU A 253 19.18 22.52 -16.17
CA LEU A 253 20.39 22.62 -15.34
C LEU A 253 21.04 24.01 -15.40
N GLU A 254 21.04 24.66 -16.57
CA GLU A 254 21.51 26.04 -16.72
C GLU A 254 20.70 26.99 -15.82
N ILE A 255 19.38 26.84 -15.82
CA ILE A 255 18.50 27.64 -14.95
C ILE A 255 18.72 27.29 -13.47
N PHE A 256 18.92 26.02 -13.12
CA PHE A 256 19.22 25.64 -11.74
C PHE A 256 20.56 26.22 -11.28
N SER A 257 21.53 26.33 -12.18
CA SER A 257 22.85 26.90 -11.87
C SER A 257 22.82 28.43 -11.69
N SER A 258 21.87 29.12 -12.32
CA SER A 258 21.71 30.57 -12.18
C SER A 258 20.90 30.96 -10.95
N ILE A 259 20.10 30.05 -10.39
CA ILE A 259 19.38 30.25 -9.12
C ILE A 259 20.35 30.06 -7.95
N LYS A 260 20.68 31.15 -7.25
CA LYS A 260 21.39 31.08 -5.97
C LYS A 260 20.40 30.71 -4.87
N LEU A 261 20.53 29.49 -4.33
CA LEU A 261 19.83 29.10 -3.11
C LEU A 261 20.35 29.94 -1.94
N GLN A 262 19.54 30.88 -1.45
CA GLN A 262 19.80 31.51 -0.16
C GLN A 262 19.46 30.48 0.91
N PHE A 263 20.47 29.83 1.49
CA PHE A 263 20.28 29.12 2.74
C PHE A 263 19.99 30.18 3.81
N SER A 264 18.73 30.32 4.20
CA SER A 264 18.41 30.98 5.46
C SER A 264 19.00 30.13 6.57
N GLU A 265 20.17 30.50 7.08
CA GLU A 265 20.66 30.04 8.38
C GLU A 265 19.75 30.64 9.46
N ASP A 266 18.52 30.14 9.58
CA ASP A 266 17.63 30.54 10.66
C ASP A 266 16.98 29.31 11.29
N THR A 267 17.62 28.92 12.39
CA THR A 267 17.04 28.36 13.60
C THR A 267 16.48 26.95 13.49
N ASP A 268 17.01 26.08 14.35
CA ASP A 268 16.49 24.79 14.78
C ASP A 268 15.14 24.96 15.52
N MET A 269 14.21 25.72 14.94
CA MET A 269 12.81 25.66 15.29
C MET A 269 12.32 24.32 14.78
N GLN A 270 12.18 23.38 15.71
CA GLN A 270 11.20 22.31 15.62
C GLN A 270 9.82 22.95 15.35
N MET A 271 9.57 23.37 14.11
CA MET A 271 8.22 23.47 13.61
C MET A 271 7.69 22.05 13.76
N GLU A 272 6.77 21.87 14.69
CA GLU A 272 5.79 20.80 14.61
C GLU A 272 5.07 20.99 13.27
N THR A 273 5.70 20.49 12.20
CA THR A 273 5.10 20.47 10.88
C THR A 273 3.85 19.65 11.06
N SER A 274 2.69 20.30 10.89
CA SER A 274 1.42 19.61 10.67
C SER A 274 1.68 18.35 9.83
N SER A 275 1.12 17.20 10.22
CA SER A 275 1.51 15.87 9.70
C SER A 275 1.31 15.64 8.19
N ALA A 276 0.97 16.68 7.43
CA ALA A 276 0.78 16.64 5.99
C ALA A 276 2.14 16.57 5.25
N LYS A 277 2.55 15.35 4.90
CA LYS A 277 3.68 15.10 4.00
C LYS A 277 3.21 14.99 2.55
N PHE A 278 3.90 15.66 1.63
CA PHE A 278 3.66 15.46 0.20
C PHE A 278 4.31 14.15 -0.26
N SER A 279 3.48 13.18 -0.64
CA SER A 279 3.93 11.86 -1.10
C SER A 279 4.23 11.78 -2.60
N LYS A 280 3.90 12.85 -3.34
CA LYS A 280 4.08 12.95 -4.79
C LYS A 280 4.51 14.36 -5.17
N TYR A 281 5.15 14.48 -6.32
CA TYR A 281 5.43 15.76 -6.96
C TYR A 281 4.15 16.54 -7.21
N LEU A 282 4.20 17.85 -6.93
CA LEU A 282 3.12 18.78 -7.25
C LEU A 282 3.38 19.36 -8.64
N THR A 283 2.58 18.94 -9.61
CA THR A 283 2.71 19.37 -11.02
C THR A 283 1.93 20.65 -11.32
N SER A 284 1.66 21.50 -10.32
CA SER A 284 0.81 22.69 -10.50
C SER A 284 1.54 23.79 -11.26
N GLU A 285 0.86 24.40 -12.24
CA GLU A 285 1.36 25.61 -12.94
C GLU A 285 1.48 26.82 -12.00
N LYS A 286 0.66 26.87 -10.94
CA LYS A 286 0.65 27.98 -9.96
C LYS A 286 1.77 27.89 -8.93
N VAL A 287 2.40 26.71 -8.83
CA VAL A 287 3.55 26.44 -7.97
C VAL A 287 4.54 25.64 -8.81
N PRO A 288 5.14 26.28 -9.82
CA PRO A 288 5.73 25.60 -10.96
C PRO A 288 6.98 24.82 -10.59
N VAL A 289 7.69 25.27 -9.55
CA VAL A 289 8.80 24.53 -8.94
C VAL A 289 8.96 24.97 -7.48
N VAL A 290 8.51 24.15 -6.53
CA VAL A 290 8.99 24.30 -5.14
C VAL A 290 10.31 23.57 -5.08
N PHE A 291 11.40 24.30 -4.84
CA PHE A 291 12.68 23.71 -4.42
C PHE A 291 12.72 23.66 -2.90
#